data_AF-A0A5D4T0X6-F1
#
_entry.id   AF-A0A5D4T0X6-F1
#
_cell.length_a   1.000
_cell.length_b   1.000
_cell.length_c   1.000
_cell.angle_alpha   90.00
_cell.angle_beta   90.00
_cell.angle_gamma   90.00
#
_symmetry.space_group_name_H-M   'P 1'
#
loop_
_entity.id
_entity.type
_entity.pdbx_description
1 polymer ?
#
loop_
_entity_poly.entity_id
_entity_poly.type
_entity_poly.pdbx_seq_one_letter_code
_entity_poly.pdbx_strand_id
1 'polypeptide(L)' 'MELPKMLMVIGAALLIVGFLWQVVGKIPGDIIVKKGNVTFFFPIVTSIIISIVLSLIFYFIGRFR' A
#
# COMPACT_ATOMS: atom_id res chain seq x y z
N MET A 1 1.48 -15.03 18.78
CA MET A 1 1.18 -15.39 17.39
C MET A 1 2.03 -16.60 17.05
N GLU A 2 1.41 -17.71 16.65
CA GLU A 2 2.14 -18.91 16.25
C GLU A 2 3.04 -18.62 15.04
N LEU A 3 4.25 -19.18 15.03
CA LEU A 3 5.26 -19.02 13.97
C LEU A 3 4.69 -19.14 12.53
N PRO A 4 3.76 -20.09 12.23
CA PRO A 4 3.16 -20.21 10.91
C PRO A 4 2.32 -19.01 10.51
N LYS A 5 1.57 -18.44 11.46
CA LYS A 5 0.71 -17.28 11.23
C LYS A 5 1.54 -16.03 10.95
N MET A 6 2.68 -15.90 11.62
CA MET A 6 3.63 -14.80 11.38
C MET A 6 4.26 -14.88 9.98
N LEU A 7 4.66 -16.08 9.54
CA LEU A 7 5.19 -16.30 8.19
C LEU A 7 4.17 -15.98 7.09
N MET A 8 2.91 -16.38 7.28
CA MET A 8 1.83 -16.06 6.34
C MET A 8 1.58 -14.55 6.22
N VAL A 9 1.59 -13.82 7.34
CA VAL A 9 1.40 -12.36 7.37
C VAL A 9 2.57 -11.65 6.68
N ILE A 10 3.81 -12.06 6.95
CA ILE A 10 5.00 -11.48 6.32
C ILE A 10 5.01 -11.76 4.81
N GLY A 11 4.67 -12.97 4.38
CA GLY A 11 4.57 -13.32 2.96
C GLY A 11 3.52 -12.50 2.22
N ALA A 12 2.35 -12.30 2.82
CA ALA A 12 1.31 -11.43 2.26
C ALA A 12 1.76 -9.97 2.18
N ALA A 13 2.43 -9.45 3.21
CA ALA A 13 2.98 -8.10 3.21
C ALA A 13 4.03 -7.90 2.11
N LEU A 14 4.94 -8.87 1.91
CA LEU A 14 5.95 -8.84 0.85
C LEU A 14 5.33 -8.86 -0.55
N LEU A 15 4.26 -9.63 -0.78
CA LEU A 15 3.54 -9.62 -2.05
C LEU A 15 2.89 -8.27 -2.34
N ILE A 16 2.28 -7.65 -1.32
CA ILE A 16 1.67 -6.32 -1.45
C ILE A 16 2.75 -5.28 -1.75
N VAL A 17 3.88 -5.32 -1.05
CA VAL A 17 5.02 -4.40 -1.28
C VAL A 17 5.63 -4.61 -2.66
N GLY A 18 5.83 -5.86 -3.10
CA GLY A 18 6.36 -6.17 -4.42
C GLY A 18 5.43 -5.73 -5.55
N PHE A 19 4.13 -5.92 -5.38
CA PHE A 19 3.10 -5.46 -6.33
C PHE A 19 3.05 -3.93 -6.37
N LEU A 20 3.06 -3.27 -5.21
CA LEU A 20 3.19 -1.83 -5.09
C LEU A 20 4.44 -1.29 -5.78
N TRP A 21 5.58 -1.98 -5.66
CA TRP A 21 6.83 -1.56 -6.28
C TRP A 21 6.80 -1.61 -7.81
N GLN A 22 6.13 -2.62 -8.40
CA GLN A 22 5.91 -2.68 -9.85
C GLN A 22 4.99 -1.56 -10.35
N VAL A 23 4.02 -1.18 -9.52
CA VAL A 23 3.04 -0.13 -9.82
C VAL A 23 3.69 1.27 -9.65
N VAL A 24 4.41 1.53 -8.56
CA VAL A 24 5.10 2.82 -8.30
C VAL A 24 6.20 3.13 -9.34
N GLY A 25 6.84 2.13 -9.94
CA GLY A 25 7.91 2.35 -10.93
C GLY A 25 7.46 2.81 -12.32
N LYS A 26 6.16 2.69 -12.67
CA LYS A 26 5.67 2.89 -14.04
C LYS A 26 4.24 3.47 -14.17
N ILE A 27 3.72 4.24 -13.21
CA ILE A 27 2.42 4.91 -13.45
C ILE A 27 2.62 6.37 -13.91
N PRO A 28 2.13 6.76 -15.10
CA PRO A 28 1.79 8.14 -15.42
C PRO A 28 0.49 8.52 -14.69
N GLY A 29 0.55 8.72 -13.37
CA GLY A 29 -0.67 8.82 -12.54
C GLY A 29 -0.46 9.20 -11.07
N ASP A 30 0.78 9.25 -10.57
CA ASP A 30 1.09 10.27 -9.58
C ASP A 30 1.00 11.60 -10.32
N ILE A 31 0.19 12.54 -9.81
CA ILE A 31 0.05 13.85 -10.44
C ILE A 31 1.41 14.53 -10.27
N ILE A 32 2.29 14.31 -11.24
CA ILE A 32 3.59 14.96 -11.34
C ILE A 32 3.33 16.26 -12.09
N VAL A 33 2.90 17.28 -11.36
CA VAL A 33 2.83 18.63 -11.92
C VAL A 33 4.26 19.15 -11.96
N LYS A 34 4.91 19.01 -13.11
CA LYS A 34 6.17 19.71 -13.40
C LYS A 34 5.83 21.05 -14.02
N LYS A 35 6.02 22.13 -13.26
CA LYS A 35 5.95 23.51 -13.76
C LYS A 35 7.30 24.17 -13.50
N GLY A 36 8.13 24.25 -14.53
CA GLY A 36 9.50 24.78 -14.42
C GLY A 36 10.38 23.95 -13.46
N ASN A 37 10.96 24.59 -12.44
CA ASN A 37 11.80 23.95 -11.41
C ASN A 37 11.00 23.25 -10.29
N VAL A 38 9.67 23.35 -10.27
CA VAL A 38 8.86 22.77 -9.19
C VAL A 38 8.22 21.47 -9.66
N THR A 39 8.49 20.39 -8.94
CA THR A 39 7.88 19.07 -9.15
C THR A 39 6.97 18.79 -7.96
N PHE A 40 5.65 18.83 -8.18
CA PHE A 40 4.67 18.40 -7.18
C PHE A 40 4.35 16.94 -7.40
N PHE A 41 4.44 16.10 -6.37
CA PHE A 41 4.16 14.66 -6.45
C PHE A 41 2.98 14.33 -5.54
N PHE A 42 1.89 13.83 -6.10
CA PHE A 42 0.69 13.48 -5.32
C PHE A 42 0.41 11.97 -5.39
N PRO A 43 0.77 11.20 -4.34
CA PRO A 43 0.74 9.74 -4.34
C PRO A 43 -0.65 9.17 -4.01
N ILE A 44 -1.62 9.36 -4.90
CA ILE A 44 -3.03 8.95 -4.71
C ILE A 44 -3.14 7.44 -4.46
N VAL A 45 -2.40 6.66 -5.26
CA VAL A 45 -2.44 5.19 -5.21
C VAL A 45 -1.97 4.67 -3.86
N THR A 46 -0.90 5.26 -3.32
CA THR A 46 -0.37 4.92 -1.99
C THR A 46 -1.40 5.19 -0.90
N SER A 47 -2.09 6.34 -0.94
CA SER A 47 -3.11 6.69 0.05
C SER A 47 -4.33 5.74 0.01
N ILE A 48 -4.77 5.33 -1.18
CA ILE A 48 -5.88 4.37 -1.33
C ILE A 48 -5.50 3.00 -0.74
N ILE A 49 -4.28 2.54 -1.00
CA ILE A 49 -3.83 1.23 -0.54
C ILE A 49 -3.68 1.19 0.98
N ILE A 50 -3.09 2.24 1.57
CA ILE A 50 -3.04 2.40 3.03
C ILE A 50 -4.45 2.36 3.62
N SER A 51 -5.42 3.06 3.01
CA SER A 51 -6.81 3.07 3.47
C SER A 51 -7.46 1.68 3.43
N ILE A 52 -7.28 0.92 2.35
CA ILE A 52 -7.82 -0.44 2.21
C ILE A 52 -7.18 -1.39 3.23
N VAL A 53 -5.87 -1.31 3.43
CA VAL A 53 -5.14 -2.13 4.41
C VAL A 53 -5.62 -1.83 5.82
N LEU A 54 -5.71 -0.56 6.22
CA LEU A 54 -6.24 -0.17 7.54
C LEU A 54 -7.68 -0.63 7.72
N SER A 55 -8.51 -0.49 6.68
CA SER A 55 -9.91 -0.93 6.71
C SER A 55 -10.02 -2.44 6.92
N LEU A 56 -9.20 -3.24 6.23
CA LEU A 56 -9.13 -4.69 6.43
C LEU A 56 -8.64 -5.07 7.83
N ILE A 57 -7.63 -4.37 8.35
CA ILE A 57 -7.13 -4.58 9.71
C ILE A 57 -8.24 -4.33 10.73
N PHE A 58 -8.95 -3.20 10.64
CA PHE A 58 -10.07 -2.91 11.53
C PHE A 58 -11.24 -3.86 11.35
N TYR A 59 -11.53 -4.29 10.13
CA TYR A 59 -12.56 -5.28 9.85
C TYR A 59 -12.26 -6.62 10.54
N PHE A 60 -11.03 -7.13 10.43
CA PHE A 60 -10.64 -8.37 11.12
C PHE A 60 -10.59 -8.21 12.64
N ILE A 61 -10.06 -7.11 13.16
CA ILE A 61 -10.06 -6.85 14.62
C ILE A 61 -11.49 -6.77 15.17
N GLY A 62 -12.41 -6.09 14.47
CA GLY A 62 -13.81 -5.98 14.85
C GLY A 62 -14.58 -7.30 14.72
N ARG A 63 -14.21 -8.16 13.77
CA ARG A 63 -14.84 -9.47 13.55
C ARG A 63 -14.41 -10.53 14.57
N PHE A 64 -13.22 -10.40 15.16
CA PHE A 64 -12.67 -11.33 16.16
C PHE A 64 -13.10 -11.00 17.60
N ARG A 65 -14.05 -10.09 17.79
CA ARG A 65 -14.63 -9.70 19.08
C ARG A 65 -16.05 -10.20 19.24
#